data_AF-A0AAP0L6N9-F1
#
_entry.id   AF-A0AAP0L6N9-F1
#
_cell.length_a   1.000
_cell.length_b   1.000
_cell.length_c   1.000
_cell.angle_alpha   90.00
_cell.angle_beta   90.00
_cell.angle_gamma   90.00
#
_symmetry.space_group_name_H-M   'P 1'
#
loop_
_entity.id
_entity.type
_entity.pdbx_description
1 polymer ?
#
loop_
_entity_poly.entity_id
_entity_poly.type
_entity_poly.pdbx_seq_one_letter_code
_entity_poly.pdbx_strand_id
1 'polypeptide(L)' 'MNWLQRKILLYNVTFGLYMLDWWERYLFNTLIVVLLWFVSYNGSRLAAEFYNSHIKVKLSVGGNLMT' A
#
# COMPACT_ATOMS: atom_id res chain seq x y z
N MET A 1 -7.33 -14.75 -26.02
CA MET A 1 -6.17 -14.34 -25.20
C MET A 1 -5.27 -15.55 -25.04
N ASN A 2 -4.15 -15.61 -25.77
CA ASN A 2 -3.35 -16.81 -25.89
C ASN A 2 -2.61 -17.10 -24.58
N TRP A 3 -2.76 -18.31 -24.07
CA TRP A 3 -2.13 -18.76 -22.82
C TRP A 3 -0.59 -18.64 -22.84
N LEU A 4 0.01 -18.79 -24.02
CA LEU A 4 1.44 -18.56 -24.27
C LEU A 4 1.88 -17.11 -24.03
N GLN A 5 1.08 -16.13 -24.47
CA GLN A 5 1.36 -14.71 -24.23
C GLN A 5 1.34 -14.38 -22.74
N ARG A 6 0.40 -14.97 -21.99
CA ARG A 6 0.33 -14.79 -20.53
C ARG A 6 1.55 -15.38 -19.83
N LYS A 7 2.06 -16.52 -20.30
CA LYS A 7 3.30 -17.09 -19.78
C LYS A 7 4.50 -16.22 -20.10
N ILE A 8 4.67 -15.77 -21.35
CA ILE A 8 5.77 -14.88 -21.74
C ILE A 8 5.78 -13.59 -20.91
N LEU A 9 4.62 -12.97 -20.69
CA LEU A 9 4.52 -11.76 -19.86
C LEU A 9 4.97 -12.03 -18.40
N LEU A 10 4.50 -13.12 -17.79
CA LEU A 10 4.92 -13.50 -16.43
C LEU A 10 6.42 -13.80 -16.36
N TYR A 11 6.96 -14.51 -17.36
CA TYR A 11 8.39 -14.78 -17.44
C TYR A 11 9.18 -13.49 -17.58
N ASN A 12 8.78 -12.57 -18.46
CA ASN A 12 9.49 -11.32 -18.66
C ASN A 12 9.44 -10.41 -17.42
N VAL A 13 8.33 -10.41 -16.67
CA VAL A 13 8.22 -9.65 -15.42
C VAL A 13 9.03 -10.28 -14.28
N THR A 14 9.01 -11.61 -14.17
CA THR A 14 9.66 -12.33 -13.05
C THR A 14 11.16 -12.45 -13.29
N PHE A 15 11.56 -12.86 -14.50
CA PHE A 15 12.96 -12.94 -14.92
C PHE A 15 13.54 -11.58 -15.21
N GLY A 16 12.80 -10.59 -15.72
CA GLY A 16 13.28 -9.22 -15.89
C GLY A 16 13.72 -8.60 -14.57
N LEU A 17 12.94 -8.75 -13.50
CA LEU A 17 13.37 -8.38 -12.14
C LEU A 17 14.51 -9.26 -11.60
N TYR A 18 14.67 -10.48 -12.12
CA TYR A 18 15.76 -11.40 -11.75
C TYR A 18 17.06 -11.16 -12.51
N MET A 19 16.98 -10.46 -13.66
CA MET A 19 18.11 -10.11 -14.52
C MET A 19 18.77 -8.79 -14.11
N LEU A 20 18.12 -7.96 -13.27
CA LEU A 20 18.78 -6.79 -12.68
C LEU A 20 20.01 -7.24 -11.90
N ASP A 21 21.06 -6.42 -11.99
CA ASP A 21 22.31 -6.68 -11.29
C ASP A 21 22.04 -6.87 -9.80
N TRP A 22 22.86 -7.68 -9.12
CA TRP A 22 22.61 -8.07 -7.73
C TRP A 22 22.38 -6.83 -6.84
N TRP A 23 23.10 -5.74 -7.11
CA TRP A 23 22.95 -4.44 -6.44
C TRP A 23 21.64 -3.72 -6.77
N GLU A 24 21.21 -3.71 -8.04
CA GLU A 24 19.99 -3.00 -8.45
C GLU A 24 18.72 -3.63 -7.84
N ARG A 25 18.74 -4.94 -7.59
CA ARG A 25 17.67 -5.62 -6.86
C ARG A 25 17.50 -5.13 -5.44
N TYR A 26 18.60 -4.87 -4.73
CA TYR A 26 18.52 -4.30 -3.38
C TYR A 26 17.93 -2.90 -3.43
N LEU A 27 18.39 -2.06 -4.38
CA LEU A 27 17.83 -0.72 -4.55
C LEU A 27 16.33 -0.74 -4.83
N PHE A 28 15.88 -1.56 -5.78
CA PHE A 28 14.48 -1.60 -6.18
C PHE A 28 13.57 -2.11 -5.05
N ASN A 29 14.03 -3.13 -4.32
CA ASN A 29 13.30 -3.68 -3.18
C ASN A 29 13.22 -2.67 -2.03
N THR A 30 14.32 -1.98 -1.71
CA THR A 30 14.32 -0.89 -0.71
C THR A 30 13.40 0.26 -1.14
N LEU A 31 13.40 0.63 -2.42
CA LEU A 31 12.49 1.65 -2.97
C LEU A 31 11.03 1.27 -2.78
N ILE A 32 10.65 0.03 -3.09
CA ILE A 32 9.27 -0.46 -2.90
C ILE A 32 8.89 -0.44 -1.42
N VAL A 33 9.78 -0.88 -0.53
CA VAL A 33 9.52 -0.88 0.92
C VAL A 33 9.34 0.55 1.45
N VAL A 34 10.18 1.50 1.03
CA VAL A 34 10.08 2.91 1.41
C VAL A 34 8.82 3.55 0.84
N LEU A 35 8.46 3.24 -0.41
CA LEU A 35 7.22 3.71 -1.03
C LEU A 35 5.98 3.17 -0.32
N LEU A 36 5.96 1.88 -0.01
CA LEU A 36 4.87 1.26 0.72
C LEU A 36 4.75 1.89 2.10
N TRP A 37 5.86 2.05 2.82
CA TRP A 37 5.88 2.74 4.11
C TRP A 37 5.34 4.17 4.01
N PHE A 38 5.74 4.92 2.99
CA PHE A 38 5.25 6.28 2.76
C PHE A 38 3.74 6.29 2.52
N VAL A 39 3.22 5.44 1.64
CA VAL A 39 1.78 5.33 1.38
C VAL A 39 1.03 4.90 2.64
N SER A 40 1.53 3.90 3.37
CA SER A 40 0.93 3.45 4.62
C SER A 40 0.92 4.56 5.67
N TYR A 41 2.02 5.29 5.86
CA TYR A 41 2.08 6.39 6.83
C TYR A 41 1.08 7.51 6.49
N ASN A 42 1.02 7.93 5.23
CA ASN A 42 0.07 8.95 4.79
C ASN A 42 -1.38 8.47 4.85
N GLY A 43 -1.63 7.22 4.43
CA GLY A 43 -2.94 6.59 4.49
C GLY A 43 -3.42 6.38 5.93
N SER A 44 -2.54 5.97 6.84
CA SER A 44 -2.84 5.85 8.27
C SER A 44 -3.13 7.20 8.89
N ARG A 45 -2.43 8.28 8.51
CA ARG A 45 -2.72 9.63 9.00
C ARG A 45 -4.10 10.10 8.55
N LEU A 46 -4.42 9.92 7.27
CA LEU A 46 -5.75 10.22 6.73
C LEU A 46 -6.85 9.40 7.44
N ALA A 47 -6.64 8.10 7.59
CA ALA A 47 -7.57 7.21 8.29
C ALA A 47 -7.75 7.60 9.77
N ALA A 48 -6.68 8.01 10.45
CA ALA A 48 -6.74 8.48 11.84
C ALA A 48 -7.51 9.80 11.97
N GLU A 49 -7.34 10.73 11.03
CA GLU A 49 -8.11 11.98 10.97
C GLU A 49 -9.60 11.71 10.71
N PHE A 50 -9.93 10.82 9.77
CA PHE A 50 -11.32 10.39 9.53
C PHE A 50 -11.92 9.67 10.73
N TYR A 51 -11.18 8.75 11.36
CA TYR A 51 -11.61 8.02 12.54
C TYR A 51 -11.91 8.98 13.69
N ASN A 52 -10.99 9.89 14.00
CA ASN A 52 -11.21 10.91 15.02
C ASN A 52 -12.41 11.79 14.69
N SER A 53 -12.59 12.19 13.44
CA SER A 53 -13.70 13.10 13.08
C SER A 53 -15.07 12.42 13.12
N HIS A 54 -15.19 11.18 12.64
CA HIS A 54 -16.49 10.50 12.57
C HIS A 54 -16.85 9.74 13.86
N ILE A 55 -15.91 9.05 14.49
CA ILE A 55 -16.18 8.23 15.67
C ILE A 55 -16.27 9.11 16.92
N LYS A 56 -15.37 10.08 17.10
CA LYS A 56 -15.40 10.98 18.27
C LYS A 56 -16.66 11.86 18.25
N VAL A 57 -17.07 12.35 17.08
CA VAL A 57 -18.33 13.11 16.95
C VAL A 57 -19.54 12.22 17.23
N LYS A 58 -19.61 10.99 16.68
CA LYS A 58 -20.71 10.07 17.00
C LYS A 58 -20.80 9.71 18.47
N LEU A 59 -19.67 9.45 19.13
CA LEU A 59 -19.64 9.12 20.56
C LEU A 59 -19.95 10.33 21.44
N SER A 60 -19.46 11.53 21.10
CA SER A 60 -19.77 12.76 21.83
C SER A 60 -21.23 13.18 21.69
N VAL A 61 -21.83 13.03 20.49
CA VAL A 61 -23.24 13.33 20.26
C VAL A 61 -24.14 12.27 20.93
N GLY A 62 -23.79 10.98 20.83
CA GLY A 62 -24.53 9.90 21.49
C GLY A 62 -24.47 9.97 23.02
N GLY A 63 -23.35 10.39 23.60
CA GLY A 63 -23.19 10.59 25.04
C GLY A 63 -24.03 11.75 25.58
N ASN A 64 -24.10 12.87 24.86
CA ASN A 64 -24.89 14.04 25.26
C ASN A 64 -26.41 13.86 25.09
N LEU A 65 -26.86 12.90 24.27
CA LEU A 65 -28.28 12.58 24.08
C LEU A 65 -28.81 11.58 25.11
N MET A 66 -27.93 10.93 25.88
CA MET A 66 -28.28 9.87 26.84
C MET A 66 -28.23 10.34 28.31
N THR A 67 -27.82 11.60 28.54
CA THR A 67 -27.99 12.35 29.81
C THR A 67 -29.19 13.28 29.73
#